data_AF-A0A4D9ELZ6-F1
#
_entry.id   AF-A0A4D9ELZ6-F1
#
_cell.length_a   1.000
_cell.length_b   1.000
_cell.length_c   1.000
_cell.angle_alpha   90.00
_cell.angle_beta   90.00
_cell.angle_gamma   90.00
#
_symmetry.space_group_name_H-M   'P 1'
#
loop_
_entity.id
_entity.type
_entity.pdbx_description
1 polymer ?
#
loop_
_entity_poly.entity_id
_entity_poly.type
_entity_poly.pdbx_seq_one_letter_code
_entity_poly.pdbx_strand_id
1 'polypeptide(L)'
;MVCCLHQTGEIMIVVIKKSVTSDEKGGVCIAQSLKIPREPRLGEFDKIIKRLLETPNARAVIMFANEDDIRRILEAAKKTNQTGHFLWIGSDSWGSKISPVYQQEEIAEGAVTILPKRASIDGFDRYFRSRTLANNRRNVWFAEFWEENFGCKLGSHGKRNSNIKKCTGLERIARDSAYEQEGKVQFVIDAVYSMAYALHSMHKELCPGYIGLCPRMSAIDGKELLSYIRAVNFNDKHPPKCRQEAASSRGVAAEMPPIFGGNASG
;
A
#
# COMPACT_ATOMS: atom_id res chain seq x y z
N MET A 1 -6.39 27.93 4.21
CA MET A 1 -5.12 27.63 3.51
C MET A 1 -4.57 26.33 4.07
N VAL A 2 -3.91 25.52 3.24
CA VAL A 2 -3.31 24.23 3.63
C VAL A 2 -1.87 24.15 3.13
N CYS A 3 -1.04 23.36 3.79
CA CYS A 3 0.27 22.97 3.28
C CYS A 3 0.21 21.53 2.75
N CYS A 4 1.02 21.22 1.75
CA CYS A 4 1.10 19.89 1.15
C CYS A 4 2.52 19.33 1.31
N LEU A 5 2.64 18.09 1.78
CA LEU A 5 3.88 17.30 1.78
C LEU A 5 3.71 16.11 0.83
N HIS A 6 4.66 15.92 -0.08
CA HIS A 6 4.64 14.77 -1.00
C HIS A 6 6.01 14.20 -1.32
N GLN A 7 6.13 12.88 -1.42
CA GLN A 7 7.32 12.23 -1.98
C GLN A 7 7.51 12.55 -3.46
N THR A 8 8.76 12.44 -3.89
CA THR A 8 9.16 12.60 -5.29
C THR A 8 8.53 11.51 -6.19
N GLY A 9 7.45 11.84 -6.91
CA GLY A 9 6.82 10.96 -7.90
C GLY A 9 5.65 11.61 -8.63
N GLU A 10 5.46 11.28 -9.91
CA GLU A 10 4.49 11.95 -10.81
C GLU A 10 3.03 11.73 -10.42
N ILE A 11 2.69 10.56 -9.86
CA ILE A 11 1.32 10.18 -9.48
C ILE A 11 0.76 11.15 -8.42
N MET A 12 1.62 11.62 -7.50
CA MET A 12 1.17 12.37 -6.33
C MET A 12 0.89 13.85 -6.60
N ILE A 13 1.65 14.45 -7.51
CA ILE A 13 1.42 15.82 -7.99
C ILE A 13 0.06 15.89 -8.71
N VAL A 14 -0.30 14.84 -9.46
CA VAL A 14 -1.58 14.77 -10.17
C VAL A 14 -2.75 14.69 -9.18
N VAL A 15 -2.62 13.92 -8.10
CA VAL A 15 -3.65 13.83 -7.04
C VAL A 15 -3.78 15.17 -6.31
N ILE A 16 -2.68 15.79 -5.88
CA ILE A 16 -2.73 17.08 -5.17
C ILE A 16 -3.32 18.17 -6.08
N LYS A 17 -2.92 18.22 -7.35
CA LYS A 17 -3.49 19.17 -8.31
C LYS A 17 -5.00 18.93 -8.46
N LYS A 18 -5.44 17.70 -8.76
CA LYS A 18 -6.88 17.39 -8.94
C LYS A 18 -7.72 17.65 -7.68
N SER A 19 -7.20 17.29 -6.49
CA SER A 19 -7.93 17.44 -5.22
C SER A 19 -8.07 18.89 -4.78
N VAL A 20 -7.14 19.77 -5.16
CA VAL A 20 -7.14 21.20 -4.76
C VAL A 20 -7.79 22.08 -5.82
N THR A 21 -7.73 21.74 -7.11
CA THR A 21 -8.31 22.57 -8.19
C THR A 21 -9.80 22.33 -8.47
N SER A 22 -10.46 21.39 -7.78
CA SER A 22 -11.86 21.07 -8.04
C SER A 22 -12.81 21.95 -7.22
N ASP A 23 -12.89 23.25 -7.54
CA ASP A 23 -14.17 23.99 -7.72
C ASP A 23 -13.94 25.50 -7.96
N GLU A 24 -14.55 26.06 -9.01
CA GLU A 24 -14.55 27.50 -9.32
C GLU A 24 -15.40 28.35 -8.35
N LYS A 25 -15.89 27.78 -7.23
CA LYS A 25 -16.76 28.49 -6.27
C LYS A 25 -16.39 28.34 -4.79
N GLY A 26 -15.23 27.74 -4.46
CA GLY A 26 -14.83 27.56 -3.06
C GLY A 26 -13.47 26.89 -2.84
N GLY A 27 -12.47 27.22 -3.67
CA GLY A 27 -11.18 26.53 -3.68
C GLY A 27 -10.39 26.63 -2.37
N VAL A 28 -9.68 25.54 -2.05
CA VAL A 28 -8.71 25.50 -0.94
C VAL A 28 -7.38 26.08 -1.42
N CYS A 29 -6.90 27.18 -0.83
CA CYS A 29 -5.59 27.74 -1.18
C CYS A 29 -4.43 26.92 -0.57
N ILE A 30 -3.45 26.55 -1.38
CA ILE A 30 -2.19 25.94 -0.94
C ILE A 30 -1.23 27.06 -0.52
N ALA A 31 -0.84 27.10 0.75
CA ALA A 31 0.17 28.04 1.25
C ALA A 31 1.59 27.60 0.87
N GLN A 32 1.87 26.29 0.99
CA GLN A 32 3.16 25.73 0.64
C GLN A 32 3.02 24.30 0.12
N SER A 33 3.81 23.94 -0.88
CA SER A 33 3.94 22.56 -1.35
C SER A 33 5.40 22.15 -1.23
N LEU A 34 5.70 21.32 -0.23
CA LEU A 34 7.04 20.82 0.04
C LEU A 34 7.18 19.38 -0.45
N LYS A 35 8.36 19.09 -1.00
CA LYS A 35 8.73 17.79 -1.55
C LYS A 35 9.63 17.05 -0.57
N ILE A 36 9.33 15.78 -0.34
CA ILE A 36 10.17 14.85 0.42
C ILE A 36 11.12 14.15 -0.58
N PRO A 37 12.44 14.30 -0.43
CA PRO A 37 13.41 13.61 -1.28
C PRO A 37 13.26 12.09 -1.17
N ARG A 38 13.55 11.35 -2.24
CA ARG A 38 13.54 9.87 -2.21
C ARG A 38 14.52 9.29 -1.18
N GLU A 39 15.64 9.97 -0.98
CA GLU A 39 16.66 9.63 0.02
C GLU A 39 16.94 10.87 0.89
N PRO A 40 16.13 11.10 1.94
CA PRO A 40 16.31 12.25 2.81
C PRO A 40 17.63 12.17 3.58
N ARG A 41 18.40 13.26 3.57
CA ARG A 41 19.62 13.40 4.40
C ARG A 41 19.24 13.64 5.86
N LEU A 42 20.20 13.45 6.76
CA LEU A 42 20.04 13.81 8.18
C LEU A 42 19.59 15.28 8.31
N GLY A 43 18.58 15.52 9.15
CA GLY A 43 18.00 16.84 9.40
C GLY A 43 17.09 17.39 8.31
N GLU A 44 16.81 16.65 7.23
CA GLU A 44 15.91 17.13 6.18
C GLU A 44 14.47 17.28 6.67
N PHE A 45 13.98 16.35 7.49
CA PHE A 45 12.66 16.44 8.11
C PHE A 45 12.56 17.62 9.08
N ASP A 46 13.62 17.92 9.84
CA ASP A 46 13.68 19.11 10.70
C ASP A 46 13.51 20.41 9.87
N LYS A 47 14.12 20.47 8.67
CA LYS A 47 13.95 21.61 7.76
C LYS A 47 12.53 21.70 7.20
N ILE A 48 11.90 20.56 6.89
CA ILE A 48 10.51 20.52 6.42
C ILE A 48 9.59 21.13 7.48
N ILE A 49 9.73 20.71 8.74
CA ILE A 49 8.92 21.27 9.84
C ILE A 49 9.16 22.77 9.99
N LYS A 50 10.42 23.23 9.95
CA LYS A 50 10.73 24.67 9.99
C LYS A 50 10.05 25.45 8.86
N ARG A 51 10.04 24.92 7.64
CA ARG A 51 9.37 25.56 6.49
C ARG A 51 7.85 25.62 6.65
N LEU A 52 7.23 24.58 7.22
CA LEU A 52 5.79 24.60 7.51
C LEU A 52 5.45 25.70 8.53
N LEU A 53 6.31 25.92 9.53
CA LEU A 53 6.15 26.95 10.55
C LEU A 53 6.31 28.39 10.00
N GLU A 54 6.92 28.58 8.83
CA GLU A 54 6.97 29.88 8.14
C GLU A 54 5.57 30.34 7.68
N THR A 55 4.59 29.43 7.67
CA THR A 55 3.19 29.69 7.29
C THR A 55 2.22 29.45 8.46
N PRO A 56 2.22 30.27 9.53
CA PRO A 56 1.45 30.01 10.76
C PRO A 56 -0.07 30.00 10.56
N ASN A 57 -0.56 30.64 9.49
CA ASN A 57 -1.98 30.66 9.13
C ASN A 57 -2.46 29.36 8.45
N ALA A 58 -1.54 28.48 8.04
CA ALA A 58 -1.83 27.21 7.37
C ALA A 58 -1.54 26.03 8.31
N ARG A 59 -2.48 25.76 9.23
CA ARG A 59 -2.34 24.69 10.23
C ARG A 59 -2.58 23.29 9.68
N ALA A 60 -3.40 23.16 8.64
CA ALA A 60 -3.70 21.87 8.03
C ALA A 60 -2.59 21.46 7.04
N VAL A 61 -2.04 20.25 7.22
CA VAL A 61 -0.96 19.70 6.42
C VAL A 61 -1.44 18.40 5.77
N ILE A 62 -1.60 18.44 4.44
CA ILE A 62 -1.96 17.29 3.62
C ILE A 62 -0.69 16.51 3.28
N MET A 63 -0.60 15.27 3.76
CA MET A 63 0.54 14.39 3.63
C MET A 63 0.22 13.22 2.71
N PHE A 64 0.95 13.17 1.59
CA PHE A 64 1.01 12.01 0.73
C PHE A 64 2.44 11.48 0.77
N ALA A 65 2.70 10.52 1.64
CA ALA A 65 4.02 9.94 1.81
C ALA A 65 3.91 8.47 2.23
N ASN A 66 5.00 7.73 2.09
CA ASN A 66 5.07 6.38 2.63
C ASN A 66 5.13 6.41 4.16
N GLU A 67 4.91 5.24 4.75
CA GLU A 67 4.88 5.04 6.20
C GLU A 67 6.14 5.52 6.93
N ASP A 68 7.33 5.24 6.38
CA ASP A 68 8.60 5.63 6.99
C ASP A 68 8.80 7.15 7.04
N ASP A 69 8.47 7.86 5.95
CA ASP A 69 8.62 9.31 5.89
C ASP A 69 7.59 10.00 6.79
N ILE A 70 6.35 9.47 6.87
CA ILE A 70 5.33 9.97 7.79
C ILE A 70 5.84 9.87 9.23
N ARG A 71 6.35 8.71 9.64
CA ARG A 71 6.91 8.50 10.98
C ARG A 71 7.99 9.53 11.30
N ARG A 72 8.92 9.75 10.37
CA ARG A 72 10.03 10.71 10.54
C ARG A 72 9.57 12.16 10.58
N ILE A 73 8.51 12.52 9.86
CA ILE A 73 7.89 13.86 9.92
C ILE A 73 7.27 14.08 11.30
N LEU A 74 6.50 13.11 11.80
CA LEU A 74 5.87 13.20 13.13
C LEU A 74 6.93 13.26 14.23
N GLU A 75 8.01 12.48 14.11
CA GLU A 75 9.16 12.52 15.01
C GLU A 75 9.84 13.91 15.00
N ALA A 76 10.05 14.51 13.83
CA ALA A 76 10.62 15.85 13.71
C ALA A 76 9.69 16.93 14.31
N ALA A 77 8.38 16.79 14.13
CA ALA A 77 7.39 17.68 14.74
C ALA A 77 7.37 17.53 16.28
N LYS A 78 7.50 16.29 16.78
CA LYS A 78 7.65 16.00 18.22
C LYS A 78 8.89 16.67 18.80
N LYS A 79 10.04 16.47 18.14
CA LYS A 79 11.34 17.03 18.54
C LYS A 79 11.34 18.56 18.60
N THR A 80 10.48 19.21 17.83
CA THR A 80 10.32 20.66 17.79
C THR A 80 9.16 21.18 18.64
N ASN A 81 8.59 20.34 19.51
CA ASN A 81 7.49 20.66 20.43
C ASN A 81 6.24 21.23 19.72
N GLN A 82 5.89 20.69 18.54
CA GLN A 82 4.75 21.14 17.74
C GLN A 82 3.47 20.32 17.99
N THR A 83 3.32 19.74 19.18
CA THR A 83 2.12 19.00 19.59
C THR A 83 0.88 19.88 19.50
N GLY A 84 -0.17 19.41 18.81
CA GLY A 84 -1.42 20.14 18.61
C GLY A 84 -1.35 21.36 17.68
N HIS A 85 -0.18 21.71 17.13
CA HIS A 85 -0.04 22.85 16.23
C HIS A 85 -0.65 22.54 14.85
N PHE A 86 -0.20 21.43 14.24
CA PHE A 86 -0.63 20.98 12.92
C PHE A 86 -1.86 20.07 12.99
N LEU A 87 -2.70 20.16 11.96
CA LEU A 87 -3.77 19.20 11.69
C LEU A 87 -3.34 18.32 10.50
N TRP A 88 -3.05 17.07 10.78
CA TRP A 88 -2.55 16.14 9.76
C TRP A 88 -3.71 15.55 8.96
N ILE A 89 -3.64 15.69 7.65
CA ILE A 89 -4.56 15.03 6.71
C ILE A 89 -3.70 14.09 5.90
N GLY A 90 -4.00 12.79 5.85
CA GLY A 90 -3.19 11.90 5.02
C GLY A 90 -3.94 10.81 4.28
N SER A 91 -3.22 10.16 3.39
CA SER A 91 -3.74 9.12 2.52
C SER A 91 -3.84 7.76 3.21
N ASP A 92 -4.16 6.74 2.43
CA ASP A 92 -4.30 5.35 2.89
C ASP A 92 -2.97 4.71 3.34
N SER A 93 -1.85 5.42 3.22
CA SER A 93 -0.51 4.92 3.55
C SER A 93 -0.28 4.76 5.06
N TRP A 94 -1.00 5.49 5.90
CA TRP A 94 -0.90 5.42 7.36
C TRP A 94 -2.24 5.30 8.09
N GLY A 95 -3.36 5.60 7.43
CA GLY A 95 -4.68 5.58 8.08
C GLY A 95 -5.11 4.23 8.66
N SER A 96 -4.53 3.13 8.19
CA SER A 96 -4.83 1.79 8.69
C SER A 96 -3.63 1.08 9.32
N LYS A 97 -2.61 1.83 9.73
CA LYS A 97 -1.38 1.26 10.27
C LYS A 97 -0.96 1.99 11.53
N ILE A 98 -0.56 1.24 12.55
CA ILE A 98 -0.07 1.80 13.81
C ILE A 98 1.39 2.26 13.73
N SER A 99 2.21 1.62 12.90
CA SER A 99 3.66 1.86 12.82
C SER A 99 4.07 3.32 12.53
N PRO A 100 3.39 4.07 11.63
CA PRO A 100 3.67 5.49 11.41
C PRO A 100 3.50 6.37 12.66
N VAL A 101 2.60 6.01 13.58
CA VAL A 101 2.25 6.83 14.76
C VAL A 101 2.82 6.30 16.07
N TYR A 102 3.35 5.08 16.07
CA TYR A 102 3.83 4.39 17.27
C TYR A 102 4.95 5.16 17.98
N GLN A 103 4.72 5.56 19.24
CA GLN A 103 5.53 6.46 20.10
C GLN A 103 5.46 7.96 19.75
N GLN A 104 4.62 8.36 18.79
CA GLN A 104 4.35 9.75 18.41
C GLN A 104 2.84 10.05 18.40
N GLU A 105 2.05 9.31 19.18
CA GLU A 105 0.59 9.35 19.18
C GLU A 105 0.05 10.75 19.49
N GLU A 106 0.65 11.45 20.44
CA GLU A 106 0.30 12.83 20.83
C GLU A 106 0.44 13.84 19.68
N ILE A 107 1.37 13.62 18.74
CA ILE A 107 1.55 14.50 17.57
C ILE A 107 0.51 14.20 16.51
N ALA A 108 0.13 12.92 16.38
CA ALA A 108 -0.85 12.47 15.41
C ALA A 108 -2.30 12.64 15.89
N GLU A 109 -2.52 13.09 17.13
CA GLU A 109 -3.86 13.29 17.69
C GLU A 109 -4.69 14.26 16.84
N GLY A 110 -5.92 13.86 16.49
CA GLY A 110 -6.80 14.63 15.61
C GLY A 110 -6.49 14.50 14.12
N ALA A 111 -5.55 13.64 13.71
CA ALA A 111 -5.29 13.37 12.30
C ALA A 111 -6.51 12.76 11.60
N VAL A 112 -6.74 13.19 10.36
CA VAL A 112 -7.79 12.66 9.48
C VAL A 112 -7.15 11.89 8.34
N THR A 113 -7.59 10.66 8.11
CA THR A 113 -7.07 9.84 7.01
C THR A 113 -8.17 9.31 6.12
N ILE A 114 -7.81 9.00 4.88
CA ILE A 114 -8.72 8.44 3.88
C ILE A 114 -8.33 6.98 3.66
N LEU A 115 -9.31 6.09 3.77
CA LEU A 115 -9.13 4.66 3.49
C LEU A 115 -10.14 4.21 2.43
N PRO A 116 -9.70 3.44 1.41
CA PRO A 116 -10.62 2.71 0.58
C PRO A 116 -11.52 1.81 1.41
N LYS A 117 -12.79 1.71 1.03
CA LYS A 117 -13.71 0.76 1.66
C LYS A 117 -13.19 -0.66 1.42
N ARG A 118 -13.04 -1.42 2.49
CA ARG A 118 -12.46 -2.76 2.51
C ARG A 118 -13.23 -3.67 3.46
N ALA A 119 -13.18 -4.97 3.21
CA ALA A 119 -13.68 -6.00 4.10
C ALA A 119 -12.54 -6.95 4.51
N SER A 120 -12.62 -7.46 5.74
CA SER A 120 -11.75 -8.55 6.16
C SER A 120 -12.15 -9.85 5.48
N ILE A 121 -11.16 -10.64 5.05
CA ILE A 121 -11.39 -11.90 4.37
C ILE A 121 -11.11 -13.07 5.32
N ASP A 122 -12.15 -13.65 5.89
CA ASP A 122 -12.05 -14.73 6.90
C ASP A 122 -11.30 -15.96 6.39
N GLY A 123 -11.44 -16.26 5.09
CA GLY A 123 -10.71 -17.35 4.43
C GLY A 123 -9.18 -17.14 4.50
N PHE A 124 -8.73 -15.90 4.31
CA PHE A 124 -7.33 -15.54 4.42
C PHE A 124 -6.85 -15.63 5.86
N ASP A 125 -7.63 -15.14 6.83
CA ASP A 125 -7.30 -15.22 8.25
C ASP A 125 -7.09 -16.66 8.70
N ARG A 126 -8.02 -17.56 8.37
CA ARG A 126 -7.87 -18.99 8.69
C ARG A 126 -6.64 -19.60 8.02
N TYR A 127 -6.41 -19.28 6.75
CA TYR A 127 -5.23 -19.76 6.04
C TYR A 127 -3.93 -19.28 6.70
N PHE A 128 -3.81 -17.98 6.94
CA PHE A 128 -2.60 -17.35 7.48
C PHE A 128 -2.32 -17.81 8.91
N ARG A 129 -3.32 -17.80 9.80
CA ARG A 129 -3.17 -18.24 11.21
C ARG A 129 -2.84 -19.73 11.33
N SER A 130 -3.21 -20.55 10.34
CA SER A 130 -2.87 -21.98 10.32
C SER A 130 -1.43 -22.28 9.85
N ARG A 131 -0.69 -21.27 9.36
CA ARG A 131 0.69 -21.48 8.88
C ARG A 131 1.64 -21.72 10.04
N THR A 132 2.53 -22.69 9.86
CA THR A 132 3.59 -23.06 10.79
C THR A 132 4.87 -23.30 10.01
N LEU A 133 6.02 -23.28 10.68
CA LEU A 133 7.31 -23.60 10.06
C LEU A 133 7.33 -25.00 9.41
N ALA A 134 6.52 -25.92 9.92
CA ALA A 134 6.43 -27.28 9.37
C ALA A 134 5.64 -27.33 8.04
N ASN A 135 4.59 -26.51 7.90
CA ASN A 135 3.65 -26.60 6.78
C ASN A 135 3.81 -25.50 5.72
N ASN A 136 4.75 -24.57 5.90
CA ASN A 136 4.96 -23.44 4.99
C ASN A 136 6.41 -23.34 4.50
N ARG A 137 6.85 -24.36 3.74
CA ARG A 137 8.20 -24.38 3.13
C ARG A 137 8.30 -23.64 1.80
N ARG A 138 7.17 -23.26 1.21
CA ARG A 138 7.12 -22.57 -0.10
C ARG A 138 7.56 -21.11 0.01
N ASN A 139 7.28 -20.46 1.13
CA ASN A 139 7.66 -19.06 1.34
C ASN A 139 9.04 -18.99 2.01
N VAL A 140 10.05 -18.56 1.24
CA VAL A 140 11.44 -18.48 1.69
C VAL A 140 11.66 -17.46 2.82
N TRP A 141 10.81 -16.43 2.91
CA TRP A 141 10.87 -15.40 3.95
C TRP A 141 10.12 -15.78 5.23
N PHE A 142 9.45 -16.94 5.25
CA PHE A 142 8.62 -17.32 6.40
C PHE A 142 9.43 -17.59 7.66
N ALA A 143 10.69 -18.03 7.53
CA ALA A 143 11.59 -18.22 8.66
C ALA A 143 11.95 -16.89 9.33
N GLU A 144 12.35 -15.89 8.55
CA GLU A 144 12.65 -14.54 9.06
C GLU A 144 11.42 -13.89 9.71
N PHE A 145 10.27 -13.96 9.03
CA PHE A 145 9.00 -13.51 9.59
C PHE A 145 8.70 -14.16 10.95
N TRP A 146 8.93 -15.48 11.08
CA TRP A 146 8.67 -16.20 12.34
C TRP A 146 9.57 -15.70 13.48
N GLU A 147 10.85 -15.49 13.20
CA GLU A 147 11.80 -14.95 14.18
C GLU A 147 11.39 -13.55 14.67
N GLU A 148 11.05 -12.66 13.74
CA GLU A 148 10.65 -11.29 14.04
C GLU A 148 9.32 -11.24 14.79
N ASN A 149 8.30 -11.94 14.29
CA ASN A 149 6.94 -11.92 14.84
C ASN A 149 6.85 -12.49 16.26
N PHE A 150 7.68 -13.50 16.61
CA PHE A 150 7.67 -14.11 17.94
C PHE A 150 8.86 -13.70 18.83
N GLY A 151 9.73 -12.80 18.34
CA GLY A 151 10.93 -12.33 19.04
C GLY A 151 11.86 -13.47 19.45
N CYS A 152 12.07 -14.43 18.56
CA CYS A 152 12.86 -15.64 18.82
C CYS A 152 13.83 -15.95 17.69
N LYS A 153 14.77 -16.88 17.91
CA LYS A 153 15.72 -17.35 16.88
C LYS A 153 15.58 -18.83 16.57
N LEU A 154 15.54 -19.15 15.28
CA LEU A 154 15.50 -20.49 14.71
C LEU A 154 16.94 -21.02 14.59
N GLY A 155 17.39 -21.82 15.56
CA GLY A 155 18.63 -22.63 15.47
C GLY A 155 19.91 -21.84 15.12
N SER A 156 20.76 -21.56 16.11
CA SER A 156 21.99 -20.80 15.87
C SER A 156 23.12 -21.62 15.23
N HIS A 157 23.54 -21.27 14.02
CA HIS A 157 24.95 -21.36 13.62
C HIS A 157 25.72 -20.21 14.27
N GLY A 158 26.10 -20.34 15.55
CA GLY A 158 26.98 -19.36 16.20
C GLY A 158 26.83 -19.24 17.72
N LYS A 159 27.73 -19.93 18.45
CA LYS A 159 28.10 -19.78 19.87
C LYS A 159 26.97 -19.52 20.90
N ARG A 160 26.95 -20.43 21.88
CA ARG A 160 26.08 -20.57 23.07
C ARG A 160 25.88 -19.36 24.01
N ASN A 161 26.25 -18.14 23.61
CA ASN A 161 26.22 -16.93 24.44
C ASN A 161 25.31 -15.84 23.85
N SER A 162 24.00 -16.07 23.83
CA SER A 162 23.04 -14.96 23.76
C SER A 162 21.80 -15.30 24.56
N ASN A 163 21.33 -14.37 25.39
CA ASN A 163 20.08 -14.45 26.17
C ASN A 163 18.83 -14.44 25.26
N ILE A 164 18.95 -14.92 24.02
CA ILE A 164 17.93 -14.81 22.98
C ILE A 164 17.05 -16.05 23.02
N LYS A 165 15.74 -15.82 23.15
CA LYS A 165 14.70 -16.86 23.14
C LYS A 165 14.81 -17.70 21.87
N LYS A 166 14.84 -19.03 22.03
CA LYS A 166 14.78 -19.96 20.89
C LYS A 166 13.34 -20.18 20.44
N CYS A 167 13.12 -20.23 19.14
CA CYS A 167 11.82 -20.62 18.60
C CYS A 167 11.60 -22.12 18.81
N THR A 168 10.41 -22.50 19.24
CA THR A 168 9.99 -23.89 19.50
C THR A 168 9.31 -24.53 18.30
N GLY A 169 8.75 -23.72 17.38
CA GLY A 169 7.89 -24.17 16.29
C GLY A 169 6.46 -24.49 16.72
N LEU A 170 6.15 -24.37 18.02
CA LEU A 170 4.81 -24.55 18.58
C LEU A 170 4.04 -23.23 18.66
N GLU A 171 4.69 -22.11 18.38
CA GLU A 171 4.06 -20.80 18.34
C GLU A 171 2.92 -20.77 17.30
N ARG A 172 1.92 -19.93 17.53
CA ARG A 172 0.77 -19.75 16.63
C ARG A 172 0.48 -18.26 16.47
N ILE A 173 0.35 -17.85 15.21
CA ILE A 173 -0.01 -16.49 14.81
C ILE A 173 -1.40 -16.16 15.39
N ALA A 174 -1.58 -14.92 15.87
CA ALA A 174 -2.77 -14.42 16.56
C ALA A 174 -3.01 -14.98 17.99
N ARG A 175 -2.38 -16.09 18.37
CA ARG A 175 -2.41 -16.60 19.75
C ARG A 175 -1.22 -16.13 20.57
N ASP A 176 -0.02 -16.29 20.01
CA ASP A 176 1.24 -15.99 20.68
C ASP A 176 1.93 -14.74 20.08
N SER A 177 1.27 -14.08 19.12
CA SER A 177 1.69 -12.81 18.52
C SER A 177 0.48 -11.93 18.21
N ALA A 178 0.69 -10.61 18.17
CA ALA A 178 -0.30 -9.70 17.61
C ALA A 178 -0.56 -10.04 16.14
N TYR A 179 -1.82 -9.99 15.72
CA TYR A 179 -2.22 -10.21 14.35
C TYR A 179 -3.42 -9.33 14.01
N GLU A 180 -3.25 -8.51 12.99
CA GLU A 180 -4.30 -7.76 12.33
C GLU A 180 -4.16 -8.02 10.83
N GLN A 181 -5.26 -8.34 10.15
CA GLN A 181 -5.22 -8.53 8.70
C GLN A 181 -4.89 -7.21 8.03
N GLU A 182 -3.86 -7.19 7.18
CA GLU A 182 -3.64 -6.02 6.34
C GLU A 182 -4.84 -5.82 5.41
N GLY A 183 -5.48 -4.66 5.48
CA GLY A 183 -6.69 -4.40 4.74
C GLY A 183 -6.49 -4.07 3.26
N LYS A 184 -5.28 -4.27 2.72
CA LYS A 184 -5.05 -4.36 1.28
C LYS A 184 -5.20 -5.80 0.74
N VAL A 185 -5.35 -6.80 1.63
CA VAL A 185 -5.50 -8.22 1.26
C VAL A 185 -6.67 -8.44 0.31
N GLN A 186 -7.82 -7.80 0.53
CA GLN A 186 -8.96 -7.92 -0.37
C GLN A 186 -8.58 -7.53 -1.81
N PHE A 187 -7.96 -6.36 -2.01
CA PHE A 187 -7.61 -5.88 -3.35
C PHE A 187 -6.62 -6.81 -4.08
N VAL A 188 -5.72 -7.47 -3.33
CA VAL A 188 -4.80 -8.46 -3.90
C VAL A 188 -5.55 -9.71 -4.35
N ILE A 189 -6.49 -10.20 -3.52
CA ILE A 189 -7.35 -11.34 -3.86
C ILE A 189 -8.18 -11.01 -5.10
N ASP A 190 -8.84 -9.86 -5.10
CA ASP A 190 -9.66 -9.37 -6.21
C ASP A 190 -8.87 -9.26 -7.52
N ALA A 191 -7.61 -8.81 -7.46
CA ALA A 191 -6.73 -8.74 -8.62
C ALA A 191 -6.38 -10.13 -9.19
N VAL A 192 -6.10 -11.11 -8.32
CA VAL A 192 -5.84 -12.49 -8.73
C VAL A 192 -7.09 -13.12 -9.35
N TYR A 193 -8.25 -12.94 -8.72
CA TYR A 193 -9.53 -13.41 -9.28
C TYR A 193 -9.84 -12.74 -10.61
N SER A 194 -9.57 -11.44 -10.74
CA SER A 194 -9.77 -10.72 -12.02
C SER A 194 -9.00 -11.38 -13.16
N MET A 195 -7.73 -11.73 -12.92
CA MET A 195 -6.93 -12.46 -13.90
C MET A 195 -7.49 -13.86 -14.18
N ALA A 196 -7.90 -14.59 -13.14
CA ALA A 196 -8.48 -15.92 -13.30
C ALA A 196 -9.78 -15.91 -14.12
N TYR A 197 -10.69 -14.97 -13.86
CA TYR A 197 -11.92 -14.79 -14.62
C TYR A 197 -11.68 -14.35 -16.06
N ALA A 198 -10.68 -13.49 -16.30
CA ALA A 198 -10.28 -13.10 -17.65
C ALA A 198 -9.79 -14.32 -18.46
N LEU A 199 -8.84 -15.08 -17.89
CA LEU A 199 -8.30 -16.29 -18.52
C LEU A 199 -9.37 -17.36 -18.74
N HIS A 200 -10.30 -17.53 -17.79
CA HIS A 200 -11.42 -18.45 -17.93
C HIS A 200 -12.38 -18.05 -19.06
N SER A 201 -12.66 -16.75 -19.18
CA SER A 201 -13.52 -16.23 -20.26
C SER A 201 -12.86 -16.41 -21.62
N MET A 202 -11.56 -16.09 -21.72
CA MET A 202 -10.75 -16.33 -22.91
C MET A 202 -10.69 -17.83 -23.27
N HIS A 203 -10.53 -18.71 -22.28
CA HIS A 203 -10.51 -20.16 -22.50
C HIS A 203 -11.83 -20.70 -23.03
N LYS A 204 -12.96 -20.26 -22.47
CA LYS A 204 -14.28 -20.64 -22.96
C LYS A 204 -14.51 -20.27 -24.41
N GLU A 205 -13.98 -19.13 -24.86
CA GLU A 205 -14.14 -18.64 -26.22
C GLU A 205 -13.16 -19.32 -27.20
N LEU A 206 -11.88 -19.43 -26.82
CA LEU A 206 -10.83 -19.89 -27.74
C LEU A 206 -10.64 -21.40 -27.74
N CYS A 207 -11.02 -22.09 -26.66
CA CYS A 207 -10.79 -23.51 -26.44
C CYS A 207 -12.09 -24.27 -26.06
N PRO A 208 -13.18 -24.18 -26.84
CA PRO A 208 -14.44 -24.82 -26.50
C PRO A 208 -14.28 -26.34 -26.42
N GLY A 209 -14.70 -26.95 -25.31
CA GLY A 209 -14.64 -28.40 -25.10
C GLY A 209 -13.25 -28.97 -24.79
N TYR A 210 -12.22 -28.14 -24.69
CA TYR A 210 -10.87 -28.58 -24.31
C TYR A 210 -10.68 -28.57 -22.79
N ILE A 211 -10.03 -29.60 -22.27
CA ILE A 211 -9.52 -29.63 -20.90
C ILE A 211 -8.08 -29.10 -20.92
N GLY A 212 -7.81 -28.04 -20.16
CA GLY A 212 -6.50 -27.38 -20.16
C GLY A 212 -6.29 -26.43 -21.34
N LEU A 213 -5.06 -26.00 -21.57
CA LEU A 213 -4.72 -25.03 -22.62
C LEU A 213 -4.74 -25.67 -24.00
N CYS A 214 -5.49 -25.08 -24.94
CA CYS A 214 -5.43 -25.45 -26.35
C CYS A 214 -4.31 -24.67 -27.08
N PRO A 215 -3.91 -25.09 -28.31
CA PRO A 215 -2.85 -24.42 -29.07
C PRO A 215 -3.07 -22.92 -29.31
N ARG A 216 -4.32 -22.44 -29.30
CA ARG A 216 -4.63 -21.00 -29.42
C ARG A 216 -4.27 -20.18 -28.18
N MET A 217 -4.14 -20.82 -27.02
CA MET A 217 -3.76 -20.19 -25.75
C MET A 217 -2.35 -20.55 -25.29
N SER A 218 -1.57 -21.29 -26.09
CA SER A 218 -0.18 -21.63 -25.74
C SER A 218 0.74 -20.41 -25.78
N ALA A 219 0.47 -19.46 -26.68
CA ALA A 219 1.13 -18.17 -26.80
C ALA A 219 0.08 -17.06 -26.86
N ILE A 220 -0.30 -16.54 -25.69
CA ILE A 220 -1.34 -15.51 -25.55
C ILE A 220 -0.81 -14.16 -26.05
N ASP A 221 -1.57 -13.49 -26.94
CA ASP A 221 -1.35 -12.08 -27.25
C ASP A 221 -1.82 -11.19 -26.08
N GLY A 222 -0.92 -10.33 -25.60
CA GLY A 222 -1.20 -9.42 -24.49
C GLY A 222 -2.34 -8.44 -24.79
N LYS A 223 -2.53 -8.02 -26.05
CA LYS A 223 -3.66 -7.15 -26.43
C LYS A 223 -5.00 -7.87 -26.34
N GLU A 224 -5.03 -9.12 -26.79
CA GLU A 224 -6.21 -9.98 -26.69
C GLU A 224 -6.55 -10.24 -25.21
N LEU A 225 -5.58 -10.65 -24.39
CA LEU A 225 -5.79 -10.85 -22.96
C LEU A 225 -6.29 -9.57 -22.25
N LEU A 226 -5.74 -8.40 -22.60
CA LEU A 226 -6.16 -7.13 -22.02
C LEU A 226 -7.64 -6.84 -22.28
N SER A 227 -8.17 -7.24 -23.44
CA SER A 227 -9.59 -7.09 -23.76
C SER A 227 -10.48 -7.91 -22.80
N TYR A 228 -10.08 -9.15 -22.49
CA TYR A 228 -10.76 -9.98 -21.51
C TYR A 228 -10.64 -9.41 -20.10
N ILE A 229 -9.46 -8.93 -19.69
CA ILE A 229 -9.25 -8.30 -18.36
C ILE A 229 -10.20 -7.11 -18.19
N ARG A 230 -10.31 -6.23 -19.18
CA ARG A 230 -11.19 -5.04 -19.15
C ARG A 230 -12.67 -5.39 -19.10
N ALA A 231 -13.05 -6.57 -19.61
CA ALA A 231 -14.42 -7.05 -19.62
C ALA A 231 -14.81 -7.82 -18.34
N VAL A 232 -13.87 -8.03 -17.41
CA VAL A 232 -14.12 -8.78 -16.17
C VAL A 232 -15.20 -8.12 -15.32
N ASN A 233 -16.20 -8.90 -14.97
CA ASN A 233 -17.25 -8.53 -14.04
C ASN A 233 -17.64 -9.76 -13.22
N PHE A 234 -17.30 -9.77 -11.93
CA PHE A 234 -17.69 -10.82 -11.00
C PHE A 234 -18.16 -10.21 -9.68
N ASN A 235 -19.18 -10.85 -9.11
CA ASN A 235 -19.58 -10.57 -7.74
C ASN A 235 -18.82 -11.54 -6.86
N ASP A 236 -17.77 -11.09 -6.19
CA ASP A 236 -17.25 -11.84 -5.07
C ASP A 236 -18.24 -11.80 -3.92
N LYS A 237 -18.29 -12.90 -3.14
CA LYS A 237 -19.18 -13.04 -1.98
C LYS A 237 -18.84 -12.06 -0.85
N HIS A 238 -17.76 -11.29 -0.99
CA HIS A 238 -17.33 -10.27 -0.04
C HIS A 238 -17.52 -8.90 -0.70
N PRO A 239 -18.31 -7.98 -0.12
CA PRO A 239 -18.39 -6.60 -0.61
C PRO A 239 -17.06 -5.86 -0.38
N PRO A 240 -16.68 -4.85 -1.19
CA PRO A 240 -17.33 -4.33 -2.41
C PRO A 240 -17.17 -5.19 -3.68
N LYS A 241 -18.07 -4.99 -4.65
CA LYS A 241 -18.07 -5.66 -5.95
C LYS A 241 -16.90 -5.17 -6.83
N CYS A 242 -16.17 -6.09 -7.43
CA CYS A 242 -15.17 -5.77 -8.46
C CYS A 242 -15.83 -5.65 -9.82
N ARG A 243 -16.07 -4.40 -10.24
CA ARG A 243 -16.39 -4.06 -11.62
C ARG A 243 -15.24 -3.23 -12.17
N GLN A 244 -14.58 -3.73 -13.22
CA GLN A 244 -13.76 -2.84 -14.03
C GLN A 244 -14.73 -1.98 -14.85
N GLU A 245 -14.84 -0.70 -14.50
CA GLU A 245 -15.46 0.25 -15.42
C GLU A 245 -14.51 0.37 -16.62
N ALA A 246 -15.02 0.01 -17.80
CA ALA A 246 -14.36 0.39 -19.04
C ALA A 246 -14.16 1.91 -18.96
N ALA A 247 -12.91 2.37 -19.04
CA ALA A 247 -12.62 3.79 -19.12
C ALA A 247 -13.51 4.36 -20.23
N SER A 248 -14.57 5.07 -19.83
CA SER A 248 -15.39 5.80 -20.77
C SER A 248 -14.43 6.72 -21.49
N SER A 249 -14.48 6.72 -22.81
CA SER A 249 -13.69 7.58 -23.71
C SER A 249 -13.98 9.08 -23.51
N ARG A 250 -14.62 9.47 -22.40
CA ARG A 250 -14.77 10.82 -21.89
C ARG A 250 -14.41 10.85 -20.40
N GLY A 251 -13.13 11.11 -20.12
CA GLY A 251 -12.61 11.46 -18.80
C GLY A 251 -11.90 10.32 -18.07
N VAL A 252 -10.62 10.54 -17.78
CA VAL A 252 -9.69 9.66 -17.03
C VAL A 252 -8.91 8.67 -17.90
N ALA A 253 -8.03 9.22 -18.75
CA ALA A 253 -6.80 8.53 -19.09
C ALA A 253 -5.83 8.67 -17.91
N ALA A 254 -5.57 7.57 -17.19
CA ALA A 254 -4.30 7.40 -16.52
C ALA A 254 -3.34 6.86 -17.59
N GLU A 255 -2.60 7.74 -18.25
CA GLU A 255 -1.47 7.34 -19.07
C GLU A 255 -0.40 6.77 -18.12
N MET A 256 -0.23 5.44 -18.13
CA MET A 256 0.98 4.82 -17.62
C MET A 256 2.04 4.91 -18.73
N PRO A 257 3.21 5.52 -18.49
CA PRO A 257 4.29 5.50 -19.47
C PRO A 257 4.84 4.07 -19.63
N PRO A 258 5.26 3.67 -20.84
CA PRO A 258 5.84 2.35 -21.08
C PRO A 258 7.17 2.22 -20.33
N ILE A 259 7.21 1.30 -19.37
CA ILE A 259 8.44 0.75 -18.82
C ILE A 259 8.93 -0.27 -19.86
N PHE A 260 10.18 -0.17 -20.30
CA PHE A 260 10.84 -0.91 -21.39
C PHE A 260 10.78 -0.28 -22.79
N GLY A 261 11.57 0.78 -22.99
CA GLY A 261 12.18 1.10 -24.28
C GLY A 261 13.65 0.67 -24.25
N GLY A 262 13.93 -0.60 -24.57
CA GLY A 262 15.29 -1.04 -24.89
C GLY A 262 15.62 -0.63 -26.32
N ASN A 263 16.61 0.23 -26.50
CA ASN A 263 17.21 0.48 -27.80
C ASN A 263 17.85 -0.82 -28.30
N ALA A 264 17.23 -1.43 -29.31
CA ALA A 264 17.90 -2.30 -30.25
C ALA A 264 18.10 -1.50 -31.55
N SER A 265 19.31 -0.96 -31.71
CA SER A 265 19.91 -0.55 -32.98
C SER A 265 21.33 -1.12 -32.88
N GLY A 266 21.78 -2.01 -33.75
CA GLY A 266 21.92 -1.74 -35.18
C GLY A 266 23.29 -1.12 -35.36
#